data_AF-A0A2P2MC57-F1
#
_entry.id   AF-A0A2P2MC57-F1
#
_cell.length_a   1.000
_cell.length_b   1.000
_cell.length_c   1.000
_cell.angle_alpha   90.00
_cell.angle_beta   90.00
_cell.angle_gamma   90.00
#
_symmetry.space_group_name_H-M   'P 1'
#
loop_
_entity.id
_entity.type
_entity.pdbx_description
1 polymer ?
#
loop_
_entity_poly.entity_id
_entity_poly.type
_entity_poly.pdbx_seq_one_letter_code
_entity_poly.pdbx_strand_id
1 'polypeptide(L)'
;MEVELVNGNHLPGVLHRLLPAFGPALLISITYVDPGKWAATVEGGARFGHDLVVLMLIFNVVAILCQYLSACISVVTGKDLAQICSDEYDKFTCMFLGVQATVSMIVLDLTMILGIAHGLNLLFGVDLSMGVFLTALDAVLSPFFSTLLVC
;
A
#
# COMPACT_ATOMS: atom_id res chain seq x y z
N MET A 1 -27.05 19.18 41.10
CA MET A 1 -28.09 18.17 40.83
C MET A 1 -28.33 18.22 39.35
N GLU A 2 -28.17 17.08 38.70
CA GLU A 2 -28.03 16.82 37.26
C GLU A 2 -29.14 17.51 36.42
N VAL A 3 -28.98 17.79 35.13
CA VAL A 3 -28.88 16.79 34.05
C VAL A 3 -28.23 17.39 32.80
N GLU A 4 -27.36 16.56 32.21
CA GLU A 4 -26.74 16.65 30.91
C GLU A 4 -27.74 16.90 29.77
N LEU A 5 -27.52 17.97 29.00
CA LEU A 5 -27.91 18.00 27.59
C LEU A 5 -26.66 18.30 26.77
N VAL A 6 -26.05 17.20 26.36
CA VAL A 6 -25.09 17.06 25.26
C VAL A 6 -25.61 17.83 24.05
N ASN A 7 -25.14 19.06 23.90
CA ASN A 7 -25.46 19.95 22.78
C ASN A 7 -24.60 19.55 21.58
N GLY A 8 -25.22 18.84 20.63
CA GLY A 8 -24.59 18.25 19.46
C GLY A 8 -24.18 19.24 18.38
N ASN A 9 -23.19 20.11 18.63
CA ASN A 9 -22.68 21.05 17.63
C ASN A 9 -21.15 21.20 17.56
N HIS A 10 -20.38 20.29 18.17
CA HIS A 10 -18.91 20.36 18.18
C HIS A 10 -18.20 19.32 17.29
N LEU A 11 -18.92 18.56 16.45
CA LEU A 11 -18.34 17.61 15.49
C LEU A 11 -18.04 18.12 14.05
N PRO A 12 -18.62 19.22 13.52
CA PRO A 12 -18.39 19.53 12.10
C PRO A 12 -16.94 19.99 11.83
N GLY A 13 -16.25 20.54 12.83
CA GLY A 13 -14.86 20.99 12.68
C GLY A 13 -13.82 19.88 12.63
N VAL A 14 -14.01 18.77 13.36
CA VAL A 14 -13.05 17.64 13.37
C VAL A 14 -13.25 16.77 12.14
N LEU A 15 -14.50 16.50 11.75
CA LEU A 15 -14.81 15.70 10.57
C LEU A 15 -14.36 16.38 9.27
N HIS A 16 -14.55 17.70 9.15
CA HIS A 16 -14.09 18.48 8.01
C HIS A 16 -12.55 18.60 7.95
N ARG A 17 -11.86 18.45 9.09
CA ARG A 17 -10.39 18.46 9.15
C ARG A 17 -9.78 17.07 8.90
N LEU A 18 -10.54 16.01 9.19
CA LEU A 18 -10.15 14.63 8.91
C LEU A 18 -10.43 14.22 7.46
N LEU A 19 -11.49 14.74 6.83
CA LEU A 19 -11.87 14.42 5.44
C LEU A 19 -10.70 14.55 4.43
N PRO A 20 -9.87 15.61 4.48
CA PRO A 20 -8.70 15.73 3.60
C PRO A 20 -7.58 14.73 3.93
N ALA A 21 -7.45 14.32 5.19
CA ALA A 21 -6.44 13.34 5.64
C ALA A 21 -6.86 11.88 5.37
N PHE A 22 -8.16 11.64 5.15
CA PHE A 22 -8.69 10.31 4.83
C PHE A 22 -8.18 9.77 3.49
N GLY A 23 -8.02 10.64 2.47
CA GLY A 23 -7.51 10.24 1.16
C GLY A 23 -6.16 9.53 1.22
N PRO A 24 -5.09 10.18 1.71
CA PRO A 24 -3.78 9.54 1.83
C PRO A 24 -3.78 8.34 2.79
N ALA A 25 -4.56 8.38 3.88
CA ALA A 25 -4.68 7.24 4.80
C ALA A 25 -5.32 6.01 4.14
N LEU A 26 -6.34 6.22 3.28
CA LEU A 26 -6.99 5.15 2.54
C LEU A 26 -6.05 4.55 1.48
N LEU A 27 -5.30 5.40 0.76
CA LEU A 27 -4.32 4.95 -0.22
C LEU A 27 -3.24 4.06 0.43
N ILE A 28 -2.69 4.50 1.57
CA ILE A 28 -1.74 3.74 2.37
C ILE A 28 -2.33 2.39 2.80
N SER A 29 -3.58 2.38 3.25
CA SER A 29 -4.26 1.16 3.71
C SER A 29 -4.47 0.15 2.58
N ILE A 30 -4.85 0.63 1.39
CA ILE A 30 -5.00 -0.21 0.18
C ILE A 30 -3.67 -0.83 -0.23
N THR A 31 -2.58 -0.06 -0.22
CA THR A 31 -1.25 -0.57 -0.57
C THR A 31 -0.75 -1.67 0.37
N TYR A 32 -1.17 -1.65 1.64
CA TYR A 32 -0.82 -2.71 2.58
C TYR A 32 -1.58 -4.03 2.32
N VAL A 33 -2.76 -3.94 1.70
CA VAL A 33 -3.62 -5.07 1.34
C VAL A 33 -3.31 -5.52 -0.09
N ASP A 34 -2.13 -6.12 -0.27
CA ASP A 34 -1.73 -6.70 -1.55
C ASP A 34 -2.25 -8.16 -1.71
N PRO A 35 -2.95 -8.49 -2.83
CA PRO A 35 -3.43 -9.84 -3.11
C PRO A 35 -2.31 -10.89 -3.16
N GLY A 36 -1.14 -10.51 -3.65
CA GLY A 36 0.03 -11.40 -3.70
C GLY A 36 0.54 -11.77 -2.31
N LYS A 37 0.63 -10.78 -1.40
CA LYS A 37 0.98 -11.02 0.00
C LYS A 37 0.00 -11.96 0.68
N TRP A 38 -1.29 -11.84 0.40
CA TRP A 38 -2.32 -12.73 0.97
C TRP A 38 -2.21 -14.15 0.40
N ALA A 39 -2.07 -14.29 -0.91
CA ALA A 39 -1.89 -15.59 -1.57
C ALA A 39 -0.68 -16.35 -1.02
N ALA A 40 0.48 -15.68 -0.92
CA ALA A 40 1.70 -16.27 -0.38
C ALA A 40 1.55 -16.70 1.11
N THR A 41 0.82 -15.91 1.90
CA THR A 41 0.58 -16.23 3.33
C THR A 41 -0.33 -17.44 3.49
N VAL A 42 -1.38 -17.54 2.66
CA VAL A 42 -2.30 -18.69 2.67
C VAL A 42 -1.60 -19.95 2.21
N GLU A 43 -0.80 -19.87 1.14
CA GLU A 43 -0.03 -21.02 0.65
C GLU A 43 1.07 -21.43 1.66
N GLY A 44 1.77 -20.46 2.25
CA GLY A 44 2.75 -20.69 3.30
C GLY A 44 2.13 -21.34 4.54
N GLY A 45 0.97 -20.85 4.98
CA GLY A 45 0.21 -21.43 6.10
C GLY A 45 -0.31 -22.84 5.81
N ALA A 46 -0.72 -23.12 4.56
CA ALA A 46 -1.15 -24.45 4.15
C ALA A 46 0.01 -25.47 4.13
N ARG A 47 1.22 -25.04 3.75
CA ARG A 47 2.40 -25.93 3.66
C ARG A 47 3.14 -26.13 4.99
N PHE A 48 3.22 -25.09 5.81
CA PHE A 48 4.06 -25.07 7.02
C PHE A 48 3.27 -24.90 8.32
N GLY A 49 1.94 -24.81 8.25
CA GLY A 49 1.09 -24.68 9.43
C GLY A 49 1.36 -23.39 10.23
N HIS A 50 1.46 -23.51 11.56
CA HIS A 50 1.58 -22.38 12.47
C HIS A 50 3.01 -21.84 12.66
N ASP A 51 4.05 -22.54 12.17
CA ASP A 51 5.45 -22.16 12.39
C ASP A 51 5.81 -20.77 11.83
N LEU A 52 5.19 -20.35 10.73
CA LEU A 52 5.45 -19.03 10.13
C LEU A 52 4.63 -17.89 10.73
N VAL A 53 3.63 -18.17 11.57
CA VAL A 53 2.69 -17.15 12.06
C VAL A 53 3.40 -16.08 12.89
N VAL A 54 4.30 -16.50 13.79
CA VAL A 54 5.05 -15.57 14.65
C VAL A 54 6.01 -14.71 13.83
N LEU A 55 6.70 -15.31 12.86
CA LEU A 55 7.62 -14.58 11.98
C LEU A 55 6.87 -13.54 11.12
N MET A 56 5.72 -13.94 10.57
CA MET A 56 4.83 -13.07 9.79
C MET A 56 4.33 -11.89 10.63
N LEU A 57 3.99 -12.14 11.90
CA LEU A 57 3.53 -11.09 12.82
C LEU A 57 4.63 -10.07 13.11
N ILE A 58 5.86 -10.53 13.38
CA ILE A 58 7.02 -9.64 13.58
C ILE A 58 7.26 -8.77 12.34
N PHE A 59 7.23 -9.35 11.13
CA PHE A 59 7.40 -8.59 9.90
C PHE A 59 6.34 -7.49 9.72
N ASN A 60 5.08 -7.80 10.00
CA ASN A 60 3.99 -6.82 9.92
C ASN A 60 4.16 -5.67 10.94
N VAL A 61 4.63 -5.95 12.16
CA VAL A 61 4.90 -4.90 13.16
C VAL A 61 6.02 -3.96 12.69
N VAL A 62 7.10 -4.51 12.15
CA VAL A 62 8.21 -3.70 11.61
C VAL A 62 7.75 -2.86 10.43
N ALA A 63 6.92 -3.41 9.54
CA ALA A 63 6.35 -2.67 8.41
C ALA A 63 5.50 -1.48 8.86
N ILE A 64 4.60 -1.68 9.83
CA ILE A 64 3.76 -0.61 10.38
C ILE A 64 4.62 0.48 11.04
N LEU A 65 5.64 0.08 11.80
CA LEU A 65 6.56 1.03 12.42
C LEU A 65 7.31 1.88 11.38
N CYS A 66 7.80 1.26 10.31
CA CYS A 66 8.50 1.95 9.23
C CYS A 66 7.58 2.93 8.49
N GLN A 67 6.32 2.53 8.23
CA GLN A 67 5.33 3.37 7.57
C GLN A 67 4.92 4.56 8.43
N TYR A 68 4.79 4.34 9.75
CA TYR A 68 4.54 5.41 10.72
C TYR A 68 5.68 6.42 10.78
N LEU A 69 6.94 5.95 10.86
CA LEU A 69 8.12 6.82 10.87
C LEU A 69 8.21 7.64 9.58
N SER A 70 8.02 7.01 8.42
CA SER A 70 8.05 7.68 7.12
C SER A 70 6.97 8.77 7.01
N ALA A 71 5.76 8.47 7.48
CA ALA A 71 4.67 9.46 7.53
C ALA A 71 5.00 10.62 8.48
N CYS A 72 5.58 10.34 9.65
CA CYS A 72 5.96 11.37 10.61
C CYS A 72 7.04 12.30 10.04
N ILE A 73 8.07 11.74 9.38
CA ILE A 73 9.13 12.51 8.72
C ILE A 73 8.54 13.40 7.61
N SER A 74 7.65 12.86 6.78
CA SER A 74 7.01 13.62 5.70
C SER A 74 6.16 14.78 6.24
N VAL A 75 5.43 14.57 7.33
CA VAL A 75 4.61 15.61 7.99
C VAL A 75 5.46 16.69 8.66
N VAL A 76 6.56 16.33 9.32
CA VAL A 76 7.40 17.29 10.05
C VAL A 76 8.28 18.12 9.09
N THR A 77 8.87 17.47 8.09
CA THR A 77 9.81 18.11 7.15
C THR A 77 9.10 18.73 5.95
N GLY A 78 7.89 18.25 5.61
CA GLY A 78 7.17 18.66 4.40
C GLY A 78 7.83 18.17 3.10
N LYS A 79 8.72 17.19 3.19
CA LYS A 79 9.50 16.64 2.07
C LYS A 79 9.37 15.12 2.04
N ASP A 80 9.42 14.55 0.85
CA ASP A 80 9.47 13.09 0.69
C ASP A 80 10.80 12.51 1.18
N LEU A 81 10.75 11.26 1.64
CA LEU A 81 11.93 10.55 2.14
C LEU A 81 13.06 10.50 1.09
N ALA A 82 12.70 10.41 -0.19
CA ALA A 82 13.65 10.47 -1.30
C ALA A 82 14.36 11.83 -1.43
N GLN A 83 13.66 12.95 -1.20
CA GLN A 83 14.28 14.28 -1.19
C GLN A 83 15.22 14.44 0.00
N ILE A 84 14.82 13.97 1.18
CA ILE A 84 15.66 14.02 2.38
C ILE A 84 16.93 13.20 2.16
N CYS A 85 16.80 11.99 1.59
CA CYS A 85 17.96 11.18 1.24
C CYS A 85 18.86 11.86 0.20
N SER A 86 18.28 12.53 -0.81
CA SER A 86 19.08 13.24 -1.82
C SER A 86 19.79 14.49 -1.26
N ASP A 87 19.25 15.11 -0.21
CA ASP A 87 19.85 16.28 0.43
C ASP A 87 20.97 15.88 1.41
N GLU A 88 20.85 14.73 2.09
CA GLU A 88 21.79 14.27 3.12
C GLU A 88 22.92 13.38 2.57
N TYR A 89 22.66 12.58 1.52
CA TYR A 89 23.62 11.60 0.99
C TYR A 89 24.33 12.07 -0.29
N ASP A 90 25.51 11.49 -0.55
CA ASP A 90 26.25 11.70 -1.79
C ASP A 90 25.48 11.16 -3.02
N LYS A 91 25.74 11.74 -4.20
CA LYS A 91 25.09 11.39 -5.48
C LYS A 91 25.14 9.90 -5.80
N PHE A 92 26.22 9.22 -5.43
CA PHE A 92 26.36 7.78 -5.71
C PHE A 92 25.38 6.94 -4.87
N THR A 93 25.26 7.22 -3.57
CA THR A 93 24.32 6.52 -2.67
C THR A 93 22.88 6.83 -3.04
N CYS A 94 22.58 8.08 -3.41
CA CYS A 94 21.24 8.46 -3.87
C CYS A 94 20.85 7.70 -5.15
N MET A 95 21.78 7.52 -6.09
CA MET A 95 21.53 6.73 -7.31
C MET A 95 21.25 5.26 -6.97
N PHE A 96 22.02 4.66 -6.06
CA PHE A 96 21.79 3.28 -5.65
C PHE A 96 20.42 3.09 -4.98
N LEU A 97 20.02 4.00 -4.06
CA LEU A 97 18.70 4.00 -3.45
C LEU A 97 17.59 4.14 -4.50
N GLY A 98 17.77 5.05 -5.47
CA GLY A 98 16.80 5.23 -6.55
C GLY A 98 16.62 3.97 -7.41
N VAL A 99 17.71 3.28 -7.75
CA VAL A 99 17.65 2.02 -8.48
C VAL A 99 16.96 0.93 -7.65
N GLN A 100 17.31 0.79 -6.38
CA GLN A 100 16.69 -0.20 -5.50
C GLN A 100 15.19 0.05 -5.30
N ALA A 101 14.78 1.32 -5.17
CA ALA A 101 13.37 1.70 -5.09
C ALA A 101 12.63 1.35 -6.40
N THR A 102 13.24 1.64 -7.55
CA THR A 102 12.66 1.33 -8.87
C THR A 102 12.48 -0.17 -9.06
N VAL A 103 13.50 -0.97 -8.71
CA VAL A 103 13.41 -2.44 -8.76
C VAL A 103 12.30 -2.96 -7.83
N SER A 104 12.19 -2.39 -6.63
CA SER A 104 11.15 -2.79 -5.68
C SER A 104 9.74 -2.49 -6.18
N MET A 105 9.54 -1.34 -6.83
CA MET A 105 8.27 -0.97 -7.46
C MET A 105 7.88 -1.96 -8.56
N ILE A 106 8.82 -2.33 -9.44
CA ILE A 106 8.59 -3.34 -10.50
C ILE A 106 8.24 -4.70 -9.90
N VAL A 107 8.94 -5.14 -8.84
CA VAL A 107 8.65 -6.41 -8.17
C VAL A 107 7.29 -6.40 -7.49
N LEU A 108 6.90 -5.29 -6.87
CA LEU A 108 5.58 -5.11 -6.27
C LEU A 108 4.48 -5.29 -7.32
N ASP A 109 4.59 -4.61 -8.45
CA ASP A 109 3.62 -4.71 -9.55
C ASP A 109 3.52 -6.16 -10.05
N LEU A 110 4.66 -6.82 -10.31
CA LEU A 110 4.70 -8.22 -10.74
C LEU A 110 4.03 -9.18 -9.72
N THR A 111 4.22 -8.91 -8.42
CA THR A 111 3.65 -9.72 -7.34
C THR A 111 2.14 -9.56 -7.27
N MET A 112 1.64 -8.33 -7.43
CA MET A 112 0.19 -8.04 -7.45
C MET A 112 -0.49 -8.79 -8.61
N ILE A 113 0.11 -8.72 -9.80
CA ILE A 113 -0.37 -9.41 -11.01
C ILE A 113 -0.42 -10.93 -10.78
N LEU A 114 0.64 -11.50 -10.22
CA LEU A 114 0.73 -12.92 -9.95
C LEU A 114 -0.30 -13.37 -8.91
N GLY A 115 -0.49 -12.59 -7.85
CA GLY A 115 -1.49 -12.85 -6.81
C GLY A 115 -2.91 -12.87 -7.34
N ILE A 116 -3.27 -11.88 -8.16
CA ILE A 116 -4.59 -11.82 -8.80
C ILE A 116 -4.77 -13.00 -9.75
N ALA A 117 -3.78 -13.30 -10.60
CA ALA A 117 -3.84 -14.41 -11.54
C ALA A 117 -4.02 -15.76 -10.82
N HIS A 118 -3.28 -16.00 -9.73
CA HIS A 118 -3.38 -17.23 -8.96
C HIS A 118 -4.73 -17.35 -8.24
N GLY A 119 -5.23 -16.26 -7.66
CA GLY A 119 -6.55 -16.21 -7.04
C GLY A 119 -7.69 -16.45 -8.02
N LEU A 120 -7.61 -15.87 -9.23
CA LEU A 120 -8.63 -16.04 -10.27
C LEU A 120 -8.64 -17.46 -10.84
N ASN A 121 -7.47 -18.07 -10.99
CA ASN A 121 -7.35 -19.48 -11.40
C ASN A 121 -8.01 -20.42 -10.38
N LEU A 122 -7.85 -20.17 -9.07
CA LEU A 122 -8.52 -20.95 -8.03
C LEU A 122 -10.04 -20.75 -8.01
N LEU A 123 -10.53 -19.53 -8.30
CA LEU A 123 -11.95 -19.19 -8.18
C LEU A 123 -12.77 -19.59 -9.42
N PHE A 124 -12.20 -19.47 -10.62
CA PHE A 124 -12.90 -19.70 -11.89
C PHE A 124 -12.29 -20.82 -12.75
N GLY A 125 -11.15 -21.40 -12.35
CA GLY A 125 -10.46 -22.44 -13.14
C GLY A 125 -9.91 -21.92 -14.46
N VAL A 126 -9.67 -20.61 -14.56
CA VAL A 126 -9.25 -19.93 -15.79
C VAL A 126 -7.72 -19.94 -15.92
N ASP A 127 -7.24 -20.28 -17.12
CA ASP A 127 -5.83 -20.30 -17.48
C ASP A 127 -5.10 -18.96 -17.24
N LEU A 128 -3.83 -19.08 -16.81
CA LEU A 128 -2.93 -17.97 -16.46
C LEU A 128 -2.82 -16.89 -17.55
N SER A 129 -3.07 -17.26 -18.81
CA SER A 129 -3.10 -16.38 -19.98
C SER A 129 -4.13 -15.26 -19.85
N MET A 130 -5.27 -15.48 -19.19
CA MET A 130 -6.28 -14.46 -18.97
C MET A 130 -5.87 -13.46 -17.89
N GLY A 131 -5.11 -13.89 -16.87
CA GLY A 131 -4.56 -13.00 -15.84
C GLY A 131 -3.52 -12.02 -16.39
N VAL A 132 -2.66 -12.50 -17.30
CA VAL A 132 -1.72 -11.64 -18.03
C VAL A 132 -2.46 -10.66 -18.94
N PHE A 133 -3.53 -11.10 -19.60
CA PHE A 133 -4.36 -10.22 -20.44
C PHE A 133 -5.07 -9.13 -19.63
N LEU A 134 -5.63 -9.48 -18.46
CA LEU A 134 -6.28 -8.50 -17.57
C LEU A 134 -5.29 -7.43 -17.07
N THR A 135 -4.06 -7.83 -16.79
CA THR A 135 -3.00 -6.94 -16.35
C THR A 135 -2.55 -5.99 -17.46
N ALA A 136 -2.38 -6.52 -18.67
CA ALA A 136 -2.08 -5.69 -19.83
C ALA A 136 -3.21 -4.68 -20.10
N LEU A 137 -4.45 -5.08 -19.85
CA LEU A 137 -5.62 -4.22 -19.98
C LEU A 137 -5.65 -3.16 -18.86
N ASP A 138 -5.36 -3.51 -17.61
CA ASP A 138 -5.25 -2.58 -16.48
C ASP A 138 -4.15 -1.52 -16.68
N ALA A 139 -2.96 -1.94 -17.13
CA ALA A 139 -1.84 -1.03 -17.41
C ALA A 139 -2.17 -0.01 -18.53
N VAL A 140 -3.01 -0.39 -19.49
CA VAL A 140 -3.50 0.50 -20.56
C VAL A 140 -4.67 1.36 -20.07
N LEU A 141 -5.53 0.83 -19.20
CA LEU A 141 -6.73 1.50 -18.70
C LEU A 141 -6.42 2.54 -17.63
N SER A 142 -5.43 2.31 -16.77
CA SER A 142 -5.03 3.21 -15.67
C SER A 142 -4.69 4.64 -16.15
N PRO A 143 -3.79 4.86 -17.13
CA PRO A 143 -3.52 6.20 -17.64
C PRO A 143 -4.72 6.80 -18.39
N PHE A 144 -5.54 5.97 -19.05
CA PHE A 144 -6.76 6.42 -19.74
C PHE A 144 -7.83 6.92 -18.74
N PHE A 145 -8.05 6.19 -17.66
CA PHE A 145 -8.99 6.53 -16.60
C PHE A 145 -8.55 7.78 -15.82
N SER A 146 -7.26 7.89 -15.49
CA SER A 146 -6.71 9.09 -14.86
C SER A 146 -6.86 10.34 -15.74
N THR A 147 -6.84 10.19 -17.06
CA THR A 147 -7.06 11.30 -18.01
C THR A 147 -8.54 11.67 -18.10
N LEU A 148 -9.46 10.70 -18.02
CA LEU A 148 -10.91 10.92 -18.08
C LEU A 148 -11.48 11.62 -16.83
N LEU A 149 -10.92 11.36 -15.65
CA LEU A 149 -11.42 11.90 -14.38
C LEU A 149 -10.89 13.32 -14.08
N VAL A 150 -9.85 13.76 -14.79
CA VAL A 150 -9.24 15.09 -14.67
C VAL A 150 -9.74 16.07 -15.77
N CYS A 151 -10.60 15.61 -16.67
CA CYS A 151 -11.37 16.42 -17.62
C CYS A 151 -12.80 16.65 -17.11
#